data_AF-A0A1U8P3K2-F1
#
_entry.id   AF-A0A1U8P3K2-F1
#
_cell.length_a   1.000
_cell.length_b   1.000
_cell.length_c   1.000
_cell.angle_alpha   90.00
_cell.angle_beta   90.00
_cell.angle_gamma   90.00
#
_symmetry.space_group_name_H-M   'P 1'
#
loop_
_entity.id
_entity.type
_entity.pdbx_description
1 polymer ?
#
loop_
_entity_poly.entity_id
_entity_poly.type
_entity_poly.pdbx_seq_one_letter_code
_entity_poly.pdbx_strand_id
1 'polypeptide(L)'
;MLEVHGETDTSMVSFNEFLIMFNDPDWGFGILSTLLKLETGDRNRHERHVCSVCRYPIIGSRFKEVKFHFSLCNQCYSEGKVPPNFKQDEYKFKEYGKEAEAIKDKCLCFNLQSRKNP
;
A
#
# COMPACT_ATOMS: atom_id res chain seq x y z
N MET A 1 -3.07 -19.24 -15.72
CA MET A 1 -2.79 -18.73 -14.36
C MET A 1 -3.99 -19.17 -13.52
N LEU A 2 -3.79 -20.10 -12.59
CA LEU A 2 -4.86 -20.58 -11.71
C LEU A 2 -5.08 -19.50 -10.65
N GLU A 3 -6.22 -18.82 -10.71
CA GLU A 3 -6.68 -17.97 -9.63
C GLU A 3 -7.04 -18.88 -8.45
N VAL A 4 -6.14 -18.95 -7.47
CA VAL A 4 -6.42 -19.62 -6.20
C VAL A 4 -7.39 -18.71 -5.45
N HIS A 5 -8.68 -19.02 -5.56
CA HIS A 5 -9.68 -18.52 -4.63
C HIS A 5 -9.34 -19.14 -3.28
N GLY A 6 -8.83 -18.34 -2.34
CA GLY A 6 -8.54 -18.81 -0.99
C GLY A 6 -9.85 -19.26 -0.35
N GLU A 7 -10.03 -20.57 -0.18
CA GLU A 7 -11.02 -21.10 0.74
C GLU A 7 -10.76 -20.46 2.11
N THR A 8 -11.81 -20.00 2.77
CA THR A 8 -11.67 -19.27 4.03
C THR A 8 -11.16 -20.27 5.07
N ASP A 9 -9.87 -20.20 5.36
CA ASP A 9 -9.21 -21.10 6.30
C ASP A 9 -9.87 -20.95 7.68
N THR A 10 -10.55 -22.00 8.14
CA THR A 10 -11.28 -22.02 9.42
C THR A 10 -10.36 -22.29 10.60
N SER A 11 -9.06 -22.44 10.35
CA SER A 11 -8.03 -22.56 11.39
C SER A 11 -7.75 -21.21 12.06
N MET A 12 -8.73 -20.70 12.79
CA MET A 12 -8.53 -19.56 13.68
C MET A 12 -7.66 -19.98 14.86
N VAL A 13 -6.40 -19.56 14.86
CA VAL A 13 -5.50 -19.67 16.02
C VAL A 13 -5.73 -18.51 16.98
N SER A 14 -5.64 -18.78 18.29
CA SER A 14 -5.65 -17.72 19.28
C SER A 14 -4.38 -16.87 19.21
N PHE A 15 -4.42 -15.65 19.76
CA PHE A 15 -3.25 -14.78 19.78
C PHE A 15 -2.07 -15.40 20.55
N ASN A 16 -2.33 -16.17 21.61
CA ASN A 16 -1.27 -16.87 22.34
C ASN A 16 -0.65 -18.00 21.53
N GLU A 17 -1.46 -18.79 20.83
CA GLU A 17 -0.95 -19.82 19.92
C GLU A 17 -0.15 -19.21 18.77
N PHE A 18 -0.61 -18.09 18.21
CA PHE A 18 0.15 -17.30 17.25
C PHE A 18 1.51 -16.87 17.83
N LEU A 19 1.54 -16.31 19.04
CA LEU A 19 2.81 -15.91 19.65
C LEU A 19 3.75 -17.09 19.85
N ILE A 20 3.27 -18.23 20.36
CA ILE A 20 4.09 -19.43 20.53
C ILE A 20 4.63 -19.91 19.19
N MET A 21 3.76 -20.04 18.17
CA MET A 21 4.14 -20.46 16.83
C MET A 21 5.21 -19.55 16.21
N PHE A 22 5.18 -18.23 16.45
CA PHE A 22 6.07 -17.29 15.77
C PHE A 22 7.28 -16.83 16.62
N ASN A 23 7.23 -16.93 17.95
CA ASN A 23 8.35 -16.56 18.84
C ASN A 23 9.20 -17.74 19.30
N ASP A 24 8.63 -18.94 19.46
CA ASP A 24 9.38 -20.07 20.00
C ASP A 24 10.40 -20.55 18.94
N PRO A 25 11.71 -20.53 19.22
CA PRO A 25 12.73 -20.97 18.29
C PRO A 25 12.93 -22.49 18.27
N ASP A 26 12.43 -23.21 19.28
CA ASP A 26 12.59 -24.65 19.44
C ASP A 26 11.33 -25.41 18.96
N TRP A 27 10.14 -24.84 19.15
CA TRP A 27 8.84 -25.44 18.82
C TRP A 27 8.01 -24.63 17.82
N GLY A 28 8.45 -23.43 17.47
CA GLY A 28 7.82 -22.55 16.50
C GLY A 28 8.75 -22.18 15.33
N PHE A 29 8.46 -21.07 14.68
CA PHE A 29 9.21 -20.55 13.53
C PHE A 29 10.30 -19.56 13.93
N GLY A 30 10.24 -18.98 15.13
CA GLY A 30 11.18 -17.94 15.59
C GLY A 30 11.26 -16.68 14.70
N ILE A 31 10.29 -16.42 13.81
CA ILE A 31 10.35 -15.34 12.81
C ILE A 31 9.64 -14.05 13.22
N LEU A 32 9.02 -13.96 14.41
CA LEU A 32 8.21 -12.79 14.77
C LEU A 32 9.00 -11.47 14.68
N SER A 33 10.28 -11.48 15.09
CA SER A 33 11.15 -10.30 15.00
C SER A 33 11.41 -9.87 13.54
N THR A 34 11.50 -10.82 12.62
CA THR A 34 11.64 -10.57 11.18
C THR A 34 10.34 -10.03 10.60
N LEU A 35 9.20 -10.60 10.97
CA LEU A 35 7.87 -10.10 10.55
C LEU A 35 7.67 -8.64 11.00
N LEU A 36 8.02 -8.32 12.25
CA LEU A 36 7.91 -6.97 12.79
C LEU A 36 8.79 -5.96 12.03
N LYS A 37 10.03 -6.36 11.68
CA LYS A 37 10.94 -5.53 10.85
C LYS A 37 10.37 -5.31 9.45
N LEU A 38 9.80 -6.36 8.84
CA LEU A 38 9.16 -6.27 7.53
C LEU A 38 7.94 -5.34 7.55
N GLU A 39 7.05 -5.49 8.54
CA GLU A 39 5.88 -4.63 8.71
C GLU A 39 6.29 -3.16 8.94
N THR A 40 7.27 -2.94 9.82
CA THR A 40 7.80 -1.59 10.08
C THR A 40 8.38 -0.97 8.82
N GLY A 41 9.13 -1.76 8.03
CA GLY A 41 9.65 -1.32 6.74
C GLY A 41 8.54 -0.96 5.75
N ASP A 42 7.46 -1.74 5.70
CA ASP A 42 6.35 -1.53 4.77
C ASP A 42 5.53 -0.26 5.11
N ARG A 43 5.31 0.01 6.40
CA ARG A 43 4.62 1.23 6.89
C ARG A 43 5.38 2.52 6.57
N ASN A 44 6.69 2.43 6.33
CA ASN A 44 7.54 3.57 6.00
C ASN A 44 7.68 3.83 4.49
N ARG A 45 7.11 2.99 3.62
CA ARG A 45 7.35 3.09 2.16
C ARG A 45 6.72 4.32 1.50
N HIS A 46 5.66 4.90 2.07
CA HIS A 46 4.92 6.03 1.49
C HIS A 46 4.82 7.24 2.42
N GLU A 47 5.81 7.48 3.29
CA GLU A 47 5.89 8.70 4.12
C GLU A 47 4.56 9.09 4.81
N ARG A 48 3.86 8.11 5.40
CA ARG A 48 2.55 8.26 6.09
C ARG A 48 1.39 8.72 5.19
N HIS A 49 1.42 8.47 3.89
CA HIS A 49 0.24 8.66 3.04
C HIS A 49 -0.93 7.78 3.49
N VAL A 50 -2.14 8.34 3.45
CA VAL A 50 -3.38 7.71 3.91
C VAL A 50 -4.33 7.53 2.72
N CYS A 51 -5.01 6.38 2.68
CA CYS A 51 -6.02 6.10 1.68
C CYS A 51 -7.18 7.08 1.82
N SER A 52 -7.57 7.72 0.72
CA SER A 52 -8.63 8.73 0.71
C SER A 52 -10.04 8.17 0.92
N VAL A 53 -10.19 6.84 0.80
CA VAL A 53 -11.46 6.13 1.04
C VAL A 53 -11.51 5.55 2.45
N CYS A 54 -10.67 4.57 2.77
CA CYS A 54 -10.74 3.86 4.05
C CYS A 54 -10.03 4.56 5.22
N ARG A 55 -9.29 5.65 4.94
CA ARG A 55 -8.56 6.45 5.94
C ARG A 55 -7.45 5.72 6.69
N TYR A 56 -7.10 4.50 6.30
CA TYR A 56 -5.93 3.78 6.80
C TYR A 56 -4.64 4.21 6.08
N PRO A 57 -3.47 4.13 6.76
CA PRO A 57 -2.18 4.29 6.12
C PRO A 57 -2.04 3.36 4.90
N ILE A 58 -1.44 3.87 3.83
CA ILE A 58 -1.20 3.08 2.62
C ILE A 58 0.05 2.22 2.87
N ILE A 59 -0.15 0.91 2.84
CA ILE A 59 0.86 -0.13 2.97
C ILE A 59 0.97 -0.85 1.61
N GLY A 60 2.18 -1.17 1.15
CA GLY A 60 2.39 -1.73 -0.19
C GLY A 60 2.20 -0.70 -1.32
N SER A 61 1.51 -1.06 -2.41
CA SER A 61 1.29 -0.17 -3.57
C SER A 61 0.38 1.02 -3.26
N ARG A 62 0.78 2.20 -3.74
CA ARG A 62 0.01 3.43 -3.69
C ARG A 62 -0.49 3.81 -5.08
N PHE A 63 -1.80 3.92 -5.24
CA PHE A 63 -2.43 4.36 -6.48
C PHE A 63 -2.80 5.83 -6.36
N LYS A 64 -2.02 6.72 -6.98
CA LYS A 64 -2.26 8.16 -6.97
C LYS A 64 -3.02 8.56 -8.23
N GLU A 65 -4.18 9.18 -8.05
CA GLU A 65 -4.96 9.71 -9.15
C GLU A 65 -4.27 10.97 -9.74
N VAL A 66 -4.31 11.12 -11.06
CA VAL A 66 -3.48 12.10 -11.78
C VAL A 66 -4.08 13.51 -11.73
N LYS A 67 -5.41 13.68 -11.67
CA LYS A 67 -6.09 14.98 -11.79
C LYS A 67 -6.37 15.68 -10.45
N PHE A 68 -6.92 14.96 -9.50
CA PHE A 68 -7.30 15.36 -8.14
C PHE A 68 -6.32 14.88 -7.07
N HIS A 69 -5.32 14.09 -7.45
CA HIS A 69 -4.18 13.74 -6.60
C HIS A 69 -4.50 12.97 -5.30
N PHE A 70 -5.72 12.45 -5.16
CA PHE A 70 -6.05 11.55 -4.07
C PHE A 70 -5.30 10.22 -4.24
N SER A 71 -5.08 9.52 -3.12
CA SER A 71 -4.33 8.25 -3.12
C SER A 71 -5.20 7.15 -2.54
N LEU A 72 -5.16 5.98 -3.16
CA LEU A 72 -5.84 4.77 -2.72
C LEU A 72 -4.82 3.69 -2.33
N CYS A 73 -5.16 2.89 -1.34
CA CYS A 73 -4.50 1.61 -1.10
C CYS A 73 -4.96 0.58 -2.15
N ASN A 74 -4.21 -0.50 -2.28
CA ASN A 74 -4.52 -1.60 -3.20
C ASN A 74 -5.97 -2.08 -3.07
N GLN A 75 -6.45 -2.34 -1.86
CA GLN A 75 -7.82 -2.84 -1.65
C GLN A 75 -8.89 -1.89 -2.20
N CYS A 76 -8.81 -0.61 -1.87
CA CYS A 76 -9.80 0.37 -2.35
C CYS A 76 -9.72 0.57 -3.87
N TYR A 77 -8.52 0.52 -4.44
CA TYR A 77 -8.33 0.61 -5.89
C TYR A 77 -8.94 -0.61 -6.61
N SER A 78 -8.63 -1.83 -6.18
CA SER A 78 -9.14 -3.07 -6.79
C SER A 78 -10.66 -3.21 -6.66
N GLU A 79 -11.25 -2.69 -5.60
CA GLU A 79 -12.72 -2.65 -5.42
C GLU A 79 -13.40 -1.51 -6.20
N GLY A 80 -12.64 -0.69 -6.94
CA GLY A 80 -13.18 0.45 -7.68
C GLY A 80 -13.73 1.57 -6.81
N LYS A 81 -13.30 1.64 -5.53
CA LYS A 81 -13.77 2.66 -4.59
C LYS A 81 -13.06 3.98 -4.84
N VAL A 82 -13.84 5.05 -4.91
CA VAL A 82 -13.37 6.42 -5.11
C VAL A 82 -14.02 7.34 -4.09
N PRO A 83 -13.35 8.43 -3.65
CA PRO A 83 -13.97 9.36 -2.74
C PRO A 83 -15.18 10.04 -3.41
N PRO A 84 -16.31 10.20 -2.71
CA PRO A 84 -17.56 10.68 -3.30
C PRO A 84 -17.45 12.08 -3.90
N ASN A 85 -16.59 12.94 -3.33
CA ASN A 85 -16.39 14.32 -3.76
C ASN A 85 -15.61 14.44 -5.09
N PHE A 86 -15.04 13.34 -5.60
CA PHE A 86 -14.23 13.34 -6.81
C PHE A 86 -14.81 12.41 -7.89
N LYS A 87 -16.14 12.22 -7.89
CA LYS A 87 -16.82 11.32 -8.83
C LYS A 87 -16.62 11.78 -10.28
N GLN A 88 -16.16 10.87 -11.13
CA GLN A 88 -15.90 11.03 -12.56
C GLN A 88 -16.28 9.76 -13.31
N ASP A 89 -16.44 9.88 -14.63
CA ASP A 89 -16.71 8.75 -15.53
C ASP A 89 -15.46 7.90 -15.78
N GLU A 90 -14.28 8.54 -15.84
CA GLU A 90 -12.99 7.87 -16.04
C GLU A 90 -11.95 8.44 -15.06
N TYR A 91 -11.07 7.56 -14.57
CA TYR A 91 -9.95 7.92 -13.70
C TYR A 91 -8.65 7.40 -14.28
N LYS A 92 -7.58 8.19 -14.08
CA LYS A 92 -6.22 7.78 -14.43
C LYS A 92 -5.39 7.74 -13.16
N PHE A 93 -4.80 6.59 -12.90
CA PHE A 93 -3.96 6.37 -11.74
C PHE A 93 -2.53 6.11 -12.16
N LYS A 94 -1.60 6.55 -11.31
CA LYS A 94 -0.22 6.12 -11.34
C LYS A 94 0.07 5.30 -10.08
N GLU A 95 0.67 4.14 -10.28
CA GLU A 95 1.10 3.27 -9.20
C GLU A 95 2.52 3.64 -8.75
N TYR A 96 2.72 3.67 -7.44
CA TYR A 96 4.01 3.81 -6.80
C TYR A 96 4.20 2.67 -5.82
N GLY A 97 5.28 1.90 -5.97
CA GLY A 97 5.65 0.87 -5.02
C GLY A 97 6.34 1.44 -3.78
N LYS A 98 7.00 2.60 -3.93
CA LYS A 98 7.72 3.32 -2.86
C LYS A 98 7.70 4.84 -3.11
N GLU A 99 7.80 5.66 -2.07
CA GLU A 99 7.79 7.13 -2.20
C GLU A 99 8.97 7.67 -3.01
N ALA A 100 10.11 6.98 -3.00
CA ALA A 100 11.25 7.35 -3.84
C ALA A 100 10.90 7.44 -5.34
N GLU A 101 9.98 6.60 -5.82
CA GLU A 101 9.48 6.65 -7.20
C GLU A 101 8.58 7.88 -7.41
N ALA A 102 7.73 8.19 -6.44
CA ALA A 102 6.88 9.37 -6.47
C ALA A 102 7.68 10.69 -6.39
N ILE A 103 8.82 10.71 -5.69
CA ILE A 103 9.71 11.87 -5.61
C ILE A 103 10.44 12.08 -6.94
N LYS A 104 10.97 11.01 -7.55
CA LYS A 104 11.63 11.08 -8.88
C LYS A 104 10.72 11.71 -9.93
N ASP A 105 9.46 11.31 -9.95
CA ASP A 105 8.44 11.89 -10.82
C ASP A 105 8.27 13.40 -10.63
N LYS A 106 8.11 13.85 -9.37
CA LYS A 106 7.96 15.27 -9.05
C LYS A 106 9.17 16.07 -9.56
N CYS A 107 10.39 15.59 -9.30
CA CYS A 107 11.65 16.24 -9.72
C CYS A 107 11.85 16.32 -11.23
N LEU A 108 11.46 15.28 -11.99
CA LEU A 108 11.52 15.33 -13.46
C LEU A 108 10.54 16.36 -14.04
N CYS A 109 9.33 16.44 -13.48
CA CYS A 109 8.35 17.44 -13.88
C CYS A 109 8.83 18.88 -13.62
N PHE A 110 9.53 19.15 -12.50
CA PHE A 110 10.08 20.47 -12.22
C PHE A 110 11.16 20.89 -13.24
N ASN A 111 12.02 19.96 -13.68
CA ASN A 111 13.04 20.26 -14.70
C ASN A 111 12.44 20.55 -16.07
N LEU A 112 11.35 19.86 -16.44
CA LEU A 112 10.62 20.09 -17.69
C LEU A 112 9.84 21.40 -17.68
N GLN A 113 9.29 21.80 -16.53
CA GLN A 113 8.59 23.08 -16.38
C GLN A 113 9.57 24.26 -16.33
N SER A 114 10.74 24.11 -15.72
CA SER A 114 11.77 25.17 -15.68
C SER A 114 12.37 25.52 -17.04
N ARG A 115 12.29 24.62 -18.04
CA ARG A 115 12.74 24.88 -19.42
C ARG A 115 11.68 25.51 -20.32
N LYS A 116 10.50 25.83 -19.78
CA LYS A 116 9.44 26.57 -20.46
C LYS A 116 9.32 27.98 -19.88
N ASN A 117 10.34 28.81 -20.07
CA ASN A 117 10.18 30.26 -20.09
C ASN A 117 10.88 30.78 -21.37
N PRO A 118 10.27 31.71 -22.13
CA PRO A 118 10.85 32.28 -23.35
C PRO A 118 12.13 33.06 -23.09
#